data_AF-A0A7D5J7N5-F1
#
_entry.id   AF-A0A7D5J7N5-F1
#
_cell.length_a   1.000
_cell.length_b   1.000
_cell.length_c   1.000
_cell.angle_alpha   90.00
_cell.angle_beta   90.00
_cell.angle_gamma   90.00
#
_symmetry.space_group_name_H-M   'P 1'
#
loop_
_entity.id
_entity.type
_entity.pdbx_description
1 polymer ?
#
loop_
_entity_poly.entity_id
_entity_poly.type
_entity_poly.pdbx_seq_one_letter_code
_entity_poly.pdbx_strand_id
1 'polypeptide(L)'
;MRQITEIWKKAGLFGIGMWALTEEKLQDITDELIENGEMQKEEGKKFVRDLMDEQKKQKQEMENKISAKVQETVDRADLASKSEVDELKEMIRSLESKIDNLKSEEEEEKDL
;
A
#
# COMPACT_ATOMS: atom_id res chain seq x y z
N MET A 1 10.47 42.96 2.76
CA MET A 1 9.92 41.78 3.48
C MET A 1 8.56 41.29 2.93
N ARG A 2 8.22 41.48 1.64
CA ARG A 2 6.92 41.09 1.07
C ARG A 2 6.97 39.94 0.04
N GLN A 3 8.17 39.58 -0.45
CA GLN A 3 8.34 38.56 -1.49
C GLN A 3 8.49 37.12 -0.93
N ILE A 4 9.06 36.98 0.27
CA ILE A 4 9.32 35.65 0.87
C ILE A 4 8.00 34.94 1.20
N THR A 5 6.98 35.66 1.71
CA THR A 5 5.66 35.10 2.05
C THR A 5 4.88 34.55 0.85
N GLU A 6 5.09 35.07 -0.35
CA GLU A 6 4.46 34.56 -1.59
C GLU A 6 5.08 33.21 -2.00
N ILE A 7 6.40 33.07 -1.87
CA ILE A 7 7.13 31.83 -2.18
C ILE A 7 6.75 30.72 -1.20
N TRP A 8 6.55 31.03 0.09
CA TRP A 8 6.09 30.03 1.07
C TRP A 8 4.64 29.59 0.88
N LYS A 9 3.75 30.46 0.36
CA LYS A 9 2.38 30.06 0.00
C LYS A 9 2.35 29.13 -1.23
N LYS A 10 3.21 29.37 -2.22
CA LYS A 10 3.42 28.44 -3.33
C LYS A 10 4.15 27.16 -2.88
N ALA A 11 5.10 27.25 -1.96
CA ALA A 11 5.82 26.09 -1.40
C ALA A 11 4.96 25.25 -0.45
N GLY A 12 3.91 25.81 0.16
CA GLY A 12 2.91 25.06 0.93
C GLY A 12 2.21 23.98 0.08
N LEU A 13 2.09 24.18 -1.23
CA LEU A 13 1.60 23.17 -2.18
C LEU A 13 2.66 22.10 -2.49
N PHE A 14 3.95 22.44 -2.43
CA PHE A 14 5.06 21.48 -2.56
C PHE A 14 5.30 20.67 -1.28
N GLY A 15 4.84 21.16 -0.12
CA GLY A 15 4.93 20.46 1.17
C GLY A 15 4.07 19.20 1.28
N ILE A 16 3.11 19.01 0.37
CA ILE A 16 2.28 17.80 0.31
C ILE A 16 2.93 16.71 -0.59
N GLY A 17 4.09 17.03 -1.18
CA GLY A 17 4.86 16.11 -2.03
C GLY A 17 4.21 15.88 -3.40
N MET A 18 4.91 15.12 -4.26
CA MET A 18 4.39 14.72 -5.59
C MET A 18 3.02 14.01 -5.53
N TRP A 19 2.59 13.53 -4.35
CA TRP A 19 1.28 12.93 -4.14
C TRP A 19 0.10 13.91 -4.19
N ALA A 20 0.33 15.20 -3.95
CA ALA A 20 -0.70 16.23 -4.13
C ALA A 20 -0.79 16.78 -5.56
N LEU A 21 0.13 16.38 -6.45
CA LEU A 21 0.00 16.71 -7.86
C LEU A 21 -1.18 15.90 -8.41
N THR A 22 -2.26 16.61 -8.69
CA THR A 22 -3.43 16.09 -9.39
C THR A 22 -3.37 16.50 -10.86
N GLU A 23 -4.14 15.81 -11.70
CA GLU A 23 -4.27 16.16 -13.12
C GLU A 23 -4.70 17.62 -13.30
N GLU A 24 -5.65 18.10 -12.49
CA GLU A 24 -6.11 19.50 -12.48
C GLU A 24 -4.97 20.48 -12.18
N LYS A 25 -4.13 20.19 -11.18
CA LYS A 25 -3.01 21.06 -10.83
C LYS A 25 -1.92 21.07 -11.90
N LEU A 26 -1.67 19.94 -12.55
CA LEU A 26 -0.75 19.90 -13.68
C LEU A 26 -1.30 20.63 -14.91
N GLN A 27 -2.61 20.55 -15.15
CA GLN A 27 -3.27 21.31 -16.20
C GLN A 27 -3.15 22.82 -15.93
N ASP A 28 -3.44 23.29 -14.71
CA ASP A 28 -3.26 24.70 -14.32
C ASP A 28 -1.84 25.20 -14.62
N ILE A 29 -0.82 24.45 -14.20
CA ILE A 29 0.60 24.79 -14.42
C ILE A 29 0.95 24.80 -15.91
N THR A 30 0.42 23.82 -16.65
CA THR A 30 0.68 23.68 -18.09
C THR A 30 0.05 24.81 -18.88
N ASP A 31 -1.18 25.21 -18.53
CA ASP A 31 -1.88 26.31 -19.16
C ASP A 31 -1.17 27.65 -18.90
N GLU A 32 -0.65 27.89 -17.68
CA GLU A 32 0.20 29.05 -17.38
C GLU A 32 1.46 29.09 -18.27
N LEU A 33 2.11 27.94 -18.49
CA LEU A 33 3.30 27.83 -19.35
C LEU A 33 2.98 28.08 -20.82
N ILE A 34 1.78 27.68 -21.29
CA ILE A 34 1.31 27.95 -22.65
C ILE A 34 0.99 29.44 -22.83
N GLU A 35 0.31 30.05 -21.86
CA GLU A 35 -0.04 31.47 -21.90
C GLU A 35 1.20 32.38 -21.91
N ASN A 36 2.25 32.00 -21.16
CA ASN A 36 3.53 32.71 -21.14
C ASN A 36 4.38 32.46 -22.40
N GLY A 37 3.94 31.57 -23.31
CA GLY A 37 4.66 31.20 -24.53
C GLY A 37 5.88 30.32 -24.28
N GLU A 38 6.02 29.75 -23.08
CA GLU A 38 7.13 28.86 -22.69
C GLU A 38 6.89 27.41 -23.15
N MET A 39 5.65 27.08 -23.53
CA MET A 39 5.26 25.74 -23.97
C MET A 39 4.20 25.79 -25.08
N GLN A 40 4.27 24.90 -26.06
CA GLN A 40 3.20 24.78 -27.05
C GLN A 40 2.03 23.95 -26.50
N LYS A 41 0.81 24.25 -26.97
CA LYS A 41 -0.41 23.56 -26.54
C LYS A 41 -0.39 22.04 -26.76
N GLU A 42 0.28 21.58 -27.82
CA GLU A 42 0.45 20.15 -28.10
C GLU A 42 1.45 19.49 -27.13
N GLU A 43 2.52 20.20 -26.79
CA GLU A 43 3.55 19.74 -25.85
C GLU A 43 2.99 19.67 -24.42
N GLY A 44 2.15 20.62 -24.02
CA GLY A 44 1.52 20.65 -22.70
C GLY A 44 0.63 19.44 -22.43
N LYS A 45 -0.21 19.05 -23.39
CA LYS A 45 -1.05 17.84 -23.24
C LYS A 45 -0.23 16.58 -23.06
N LYS A 46 0.92 16.49 -23.72
CA LYS A 46 1.84 15.36 -23.60
C LYS A 46 2.54 15.39 -22.23
N PHE A 47 3.00 16.56 -21.79
CA PHE A 47 3.64 16.75 -20.50
C PHE A 47 2.76 16.31 -19.32
N VAL A 48 1.48 16.73 -19.30
CA VAL A 48 0.54 16.32 -18.25
C VAL A 48 0.36 14.81 -18.23
N ARG A 49 0.21 14.19 -19.40
CA ARG A 49 0.04 12.73 -19.51
C ARG A 49 1.27 11.96 -19.04
N ASP A 50 2.45 12.33 -19.53
CA ASP A 50 3.70 11.66 -19.22
C ASP A 50 3.99 11.71 -17.70
N LEU A 51 3.72 12.85 -17.06
CA LEU A 51 3.85 13.00 -15.61
C LEU A 51 2.84 12.16 -14.83
N MET A 52 1.58 12.12 -15.27
CA MET A 52 0.54 11.31 -14.62
C MET A 52 0.85 9.81 -14.72
N ASP A 53 1.33 9.35 -15.88
CA ASP A 53 1.72 7.96 -16.09
C ASP A 53 2.94 7.58 -15.24
N GLU A 54 3.95 8.45 -15.18
CA GLU A 54 5.14 8.24 -14.35
C GLU A 54 4.79 8.23 -12.86
N GLN A 55 3.91 9.14 -12.40
CA GLN A 55 3.41 9.16 -11.03
C GLN A 55 2.69 7.86 -10.68
N LYS A 56 1.83 7.36 -11.58
CA LYS A 56 1.10 6.10 -11.37
C LYS A 56 2.05 4.92 -11.24
N LYS A 57 3.08 4.85 -12.09
CA LYS A 57 4.11 3.82 -12.03
C LYS A 57 4.91 3.89 -10.73
N GLN A 58 5.38 5.07 -10.34
CA GLN A 58 6.11 5.26 -9.09
C GLN A 58 5.27 4.92 -7.86
N LYS A 59 3.97 5.25 -7.87
CA LYS A 59 3.02 4.86 -6.82
C LYS A 59 2.94 3.34 -6.68
N GLN A 60 2.76 2.62 -7.79
CA GLN A 60 2.66 1.17 -7.76
C GLN A 60 3.97 0.51 -7.29
N GLU A 61 5.13 0.99 -7.74
CA GLU A 61 6.43 0.52 -7.25
C GLU A 61 6.62 0.78 -5.76
N MET A 62 6.18 1.93 -5.27
CA MET A 62 6.21 2.27 -3.84
C MET A 62 5.28 1.36 -3.03
N GLU A 63 4.05 1.14 -3.48
CA GLU A 63 3.09 0.23 -2.84
C GLU A 63 3.64 -1.19 -2.72
N ASN A 64 4.30 -1.69 -3.77
CA ASN A 64 4.96 -2.99 -3.77
C ASN A 64 6.13 -3.05 -2.77
N LYS A 65 6.99 -2.02 -2.75
CA LYS A 65 8.10 -1.93 -1.79
C LYS A 65 7.62 -1.86 -0.35
N ILE A 66 6.58 -1.08 -0.07
CA ILE A 66 5.99 -0.98 1.27
C ILE A 66 5.40 -2.32 1.67
N SER A 67 4.62 -2.96 0.80
CA SER A 67 4.01 -4.27 1.08
C SER A 67 5.06 -5.34 1.36
N ALA A 68 6.12 -5.39 0.55
CA ALA A 68 7.24 -6.28 0.76
C ALA A 68 7.97 -5.99 2.09
N LYS A 69 8.16 -4.71 2.43
CA LYS A 69 8.81 -4.32 3.69
C LYS A 69 7.96 -4.67 4.92
N VAL A 70 6.65 -4.47 4.84
CA VAL A 70 5.71 -4.84 5.90
C VAL A 70 5.70 -6.35 6.08
N GLN A 71 5.62 -7.13 4.99
CA GLN A 71 5.70 -8.59 5.05
C GLN A 71 7.01 -9.03 5.70
N GLU A 72 8.15 -8.50 5.24
CA GLU A 72 9.46 -8.81 5.81
C GLU A 72 9.58 -8.42 7.29
N THR A 73 8.91 -7.36 7.74
CA THR A 73 8.85 -6.99 9.15
C THR A 73 7.96 -7.94 9.95
N VAL A 74 6.82 -8.35 9.41
CA VAL A 74 5.93 -9.33 10.05
C VAL A 74 6.63 -10.68 10.19
N ASP A 75 7.30 -11.15 9.12
CA ASP A 75 8.07 -12.39 9.12
C ASP A 75 9.21 -12.35 10.15
N ARG A 76 9.87 -11.19 10.31
CA ARG A 76 10.92 -11.00 11.33
C ARG A 76 10.38 -10.84 12.75
N ALA A 77 9.13 -10.44 12.92
CA ALA A 77 8.57 -10.11 14.22
C ALA A 77 8.19 -11.36 15.05
N ASP A 78 8.52 -12.56 14.59
CA ASP A 78 8.11 -13.84 15.19
C ASP A 78 6.58 -13.92 15.40
N LEU A 79 5.84 -13.20 14.55
CA LEU A 79 4.39 -13.16 14.57
C LEU A 79 3.88 -14.34 13.75
N ALA A 80 3.19 -15.27 14.41
CA ALA A 80 2.52 -16.37 13.72
C ALA A 80 1.54 -15.80 12.68
N SER A 81 1.72 -16.21 11.44
CA SER A 81 0.80 -15.88 10.35
C SER A 81 -0.58 -16.50 10.62
N LYS A 82 -1.62 -15.92 10.02
CA LYS A 82 -2.97 -16.46 10.14
C LYS A 82 -3.05 -17.93 9.67
N SER A 83 -2.32 -18.27 8.62
CA SER A 83 -2.23 -19.64 8.10
C SER A 83 -1.64 -20.61 9.11
N GLU A 84 -0.53 -20.25 9.76
CA GLU A 84 0.09 -21.10 10.78
C GLU A 84 -0.85 -21.32 11.98
N VAL A 85 -1.55 -20.26 12.40
CA VAL A 85 -2.53 -20.35 13.49
C VAL A 85 -3.70 -21.26 13.11
N ASP A 86 -4.18 -21.19 11.87
CA ASP A 86 -5.28 -22.04 11.41
C ASP A 86 -4.86 -23.51 11.24
N GLU A 87 -3.63 -23.78 10.77
CA GLU A 87 -3.04 -25.13 10.73
C GLU A 87 -2.90 -25.73 12.13
N LEU A 88 -2.42 -24.93 13.11
CA LEU A 88 -2.38 -25.33 14.52
C LEU A 88 -3.75 -25.69 15.08
N LYS A 89 -4.81 -24.95 14.74
CA LYS A 89 -6.18 -25.29 15.17
C LYS A 89 -6.66 -26.60 14.57
N GLU A 90 -6.35 -26.89 13.31
CA GLU A 90 -6.72 -28.15 12.67
C GLU A 90 -5.99 -29.34 13.33
N MET A 91 -4.70 -29.19 13.62
CA MET A 91 -3.94 -30.19 14.36
C MET A 91 -4.53 -30.44 15.75
N ILE A 92 -4.89 -29.37 16.48
CA ILE A 92 -5.55 -29.49 17.80
C ILE A 92 -6.86 -30.26 17.68
N ARG A 93 -7.73 -29.93 16.72
CA ARG A 93 -9.00 -30.65 16.51
C ARG A 93 -8.79 -32.13 16.17
N SER A 94 -7.79 -32.44 15.36
CA SER A 94 -7.44 -33.82 15.01
C SER A 94 -6.99 -34.62 16.25
N LEU A 95 -6.21 -33.99 17.13
CA LEU A 95 -5.77 -34.60 18.38
C LEU A 95 -6.93 -34.77 19.36
N GLU A 96 -7.81 -33.77 19.50
CA GLU A 96 -9.03 -33.86 20.32
C GLU A 96 -9.90 -35.04 19.88
N SER A 97 -10.17 -35.17 18.57
CA SER A 97 -10.96 -36.28 18.04
C SER A 97 -10.32 -37.65 18.30
N LYS A 98 -8.99 -37.77 18.21
CA LYS A 98 -8.28 -39.02 18.52
C LYS A 98 -8.37 -39.36 20.01
N ILE A 99 -8.26 -38.36 20.89
CA ILE A 99 -8.40 -38.57 22.33
C ILE A 99 -9.82 -39.02 22.68
N ASP A 100 -10.84 -38.42 22.06
CA ASP A 100 -12.23 -38.81 22.30
C ASP A 100 -12.50 -40.25 21.84
N ASN A 101 -11.99 -40.65 20.67
CA ASN A 101 -12.12 -42.03 20.18
C ASN A 101 -11.42 -43.04 21.11
N LEU A 102 -10.21 -42.73 21.60
CA LEU A 102 -9.50 -43.59 22.54
C LEU A 102 -10.23 -43.73 23.88
N LYS A 103 -10.86 -42.66 24.37
CA LYS A 103 -11.68 -42.72 25.58
C LYS A 103 -12.92 -43.58 25.40
N SER A 104 -13.60 -43.49 24.25
CA SER A 104 -14.76 -44.34 23.98
C SER A 104 -14.39 -45.82 23.88
N GLU A 105 -13.20 -46.15 23.34
CA GLU A 105 -12.71 -47.53 23.28
C GLU A 105 -12.35 -48.08 24.67
N GLU A 106 -11.77 -47.27 25.56
CA GLU A 106 -11.50 -47.66 26.96
C GLU A 106 -12.77 -47.85 27.82
N GLU A 107 -13.86 -47.16 27.51
CA GLU A 107 -15.15 -47.32 28.20
C GLU A 107 -15.89 -48.58 27.72
N GLU A 108 -15.84 -48.92 26.42
CA GLU A 108 -16.41 -50.18 25.90
C GLU A 108 -15.67 -51.43 26.38
N GLU A 109 -14.35 -51.36 26.62
CA GLU A 109 -13.56 -52.49 27.13
C GLU A 109 -13.76 -52.75 28.64
N LYS A 110 -14.24 -51.75 29.40
CA LYS A 110 -14.53 -51.89 30.84
C LYS A 110 -15.95 -52.37 31.15
N ASP A 111 -16.87 -52.26 30.18
CA ASP A 111 -18.25 -52.74 30.28
C ASP A 111 -18.43 -54.19 29.78
N LEU A 112 -17.35 -54.84 29.28
CA LEU A 112 -17.24 -56.26 28.92
C LEU A 112 -16.65 -57.11 30.06
#